data_AF-A0A1L5PDZ8-F1
#
_entry.id   AF-A0A1L5PDZ8-F1
#
_cell.length_a   1.000
_cell.length_b   1.000
_cell.length_c   1.000
_cell.angle_alpha   90.00
_cell.angle_beta   90.00
_cell.angle_gamma   90.00
#
_symmetry.space_group_name_H-M   'P 1'
#
loop_
_entity.id
_entity.type
_entity.pdbx_description
1 polymer ?
#
loop_
_entity_poly.entity_id
_entity_poly.type
_entity_poly.pdbx_seq_one_letter_code
_entity_poly.pdbx_strand_id
1 'polypeptide(L)'
;MSTISSRTYALCAGACFSLFGTFFACHAQADAVEGRIRPVVDRTVKTLMAENGVAGMAVGITVDGRRFIFNYGLADKEKATPVTADTLFEIGSVSKTFTATLGAYAEAKGALAFSDAASEHMRELAGSAFDHINVLELGTYTAGGLPLQFPGEVSNSTLTRYFRGWRPGYEPGTYRVYSNPSIGLFGTLAAASLRTPFPELMEDTLFPALGLVNSYIRVPETEMKDYAFGYNKQNNPVRVSPGALDAQAYGVKTTAADLLRFVEVNIDSSGLEPSLKKAIGATQIGYYRIGDTFQSLGWELYAWPARLDTLLHGNSSDMAMKPHAVAPLVPPQKPAENVFLNKTGSTGGFGAYAAFVPTRRIGVVLLANRNYPIPERVKAAHSILKMLDTVSQDERHR
;
A
#
# COMPACT_ATOMS: atom_id res chain seq x y z
N MET A 1 68.43 -17.54 47.48
CA MET A 1 68.60 -16.34 46.63
C MET A 1 68.11 -16.76 45.25
N SER A 2 66.94 -16.39 44.74
CA SER A 2 66.35 -15.05 44.67
C SER A 2 64.83 -15.15 44.47
N THR A 3 64.10 -14.19 45.05
CA THR A 3 62.64 -14.01 45.10
C THR A 3 62.11 -13.14 43.95
N ILE A 4 61.00 -13.53 43.29
CA ILE A 4 59.99 -12.65 42.62
C ILE A 4 58.64 -13.44 42.60
N SER A 5 57.67 -13.17 43.49
CA SER A 5 56.49 -12.28 43.39
C SER A 5 55.33 -12.70 42.44
N SER A 6 54.31 -13.32 43.05
CA SER A 6 52.86 -12.95 43.16
C SER A 6 51.97 -12.47 41.99
N ARG A 7 50.69 -12.92 42.08
CA ARG A 7 49.41 -12.43 41.47
C ARG A 7 49.18 -12.87 40.00
N THR A 8 48.02 -13.34 39.54
CA THR A 8 46.61 -13.09 39.87
C THR A 8 45.75 -14.20 39.19
N TYR A 9 44.90 -14.92 39.91
CA TYR A 9 43.82 -15.74 39.33
C TYR A 9 42.48 -15.29 39.93
N ALA A 10 41.82 -14.34 39.30
CA ALA A 10 40.40 -14.06 39.49
C ALA A 10 39.93 -13.16 38.34
N LEU A 11 38.68 -13.38 37.90
CA LEU A 11 37.92 -12.67 36.85
C LEU A 11 37.92 -13.30 35.45
N CYS A 12 37.20 -14.41 35.30
CA CYS A 12 36.55 -14.78 34.03
C CYS A 12 35.09 -15.28 34.20
N ALA A 13 34.39 -14.88 35.26
CA ALA A 13 33.00 -15.31 35.51
C ALA A 13 31.94 -14.20 35.35
N GLY A 14 32.29 -13.05 34.76
CA GLY A 14 31.41 -11.87 34.71
C GLY A 14 30.74 -11.56 33.36
N ALA A 15 31.07 -12.27 32.28
CA ALA A 15 30.66 -11.88 30.93
C ALA A 15 29.43 -12.62 30.35
N CYS A 16 28.93 -13.67 31.02
CA CYS A 16 27.78 -14.44 30.51
C CYS A 16 26.41 -14.01 31.09
N PHE A 17 26.36 -13.17 32.14
CA PHE A 17 25.10 -12.76 32.76
C PHE A 17 24.47 -11.48 32.16
N SER A 18 25.26 -10.66 31.47
CA SER A 18 24.78 -9.40 30.86
C SER A 18 24.09 -9.59 29.51
N LEU A 19 24.35 -10.70 28.79
CA LEU A 19 23.70 -11.05 27.53
C LEU A 19 22.32 -11.70 27.72
N PHE A 20 22.05 -12.35 28.86
CA PHE A 20 20.72 -12.92 29.14
C PHE A 20 19.71 -11.88 29.64
N GLY A 21 20.16 -10.83 30.36
CA GLY A 21 19.28 -9.79 30.90
C GLY A 21 18.66 -8.88 29.84
N THR A 22 19.39 -8.56 28.77
CA THR A 22 18.90 -7.70 27.68
C THR A 22 17.87 -8.40 26.78
N PHE A 23 18.02 -9.70 26.55
CA PHE A 23 17.03 -10.49 25.79
C PHE A 23 15.69 -10.64 26.52
N PHE A 24 15.71 -10.86 27.84
CA PHE A 24 14.49 -10.98 28.65
C PHE A 24 13.72 -9.65 28.75
N ALA A 25 14.43 -8.52 28.90
CA ALA A 25 13.79 -7.21 28.98
C ALA A 25 13.09 -6.80 27.66
N CYS A 26 13.72 -7.08 26.51
CA CYS A 26 13.13 -6.77 25.20
C CYS A 26 11.89 -7.62 24.89
N HIS A 27 11.87 -8.90 25.28
CA HIS A 27 10.70 -9.78 25.12
C HIS A 27 9.56 -9.38 26.07
N ALA A 28 9.86 -9.06 27.33
CA ALA A 28 8.83 -8.65 28.29
C ALA A 28 8.13 -7.34 27.87
N GLN A 29 8.87 -6.37 27.30
CA GLN A 29 8.28 -5.16 26.74
C GLN A 29 7.52 -5.43 25.43
N ALA A 30 7.96 -6.43 24.66
CA ALA A 30 7.25 -6.90 23.48
C ALA A 30 5.82 -7.34 23.84
N ASP A 31 5.74 -8.24 24.81
CA ASP A 31 4.51 -8.85 25.30
C ASP A 31 3.56 -7.83 25.96
N ALA A 32 4.11 -6.84 26.67
CA ALA A 32 3.31 -5.82 27.36
C ALA A 32 2.51 -4.92 26.39
N VAL A 33 3.15 -4.45 25.31
CA VAL A 33 2.47 -3.60 24.30
C VAL A 33 1.51 -4.44 23.46
N GLU A 34 1.86 -5.69 23.13
CA GLU A 34 0.89 -6.58 22.46
C GLU A 34 -0.36 -6.80 23.32
N GLY A 35 -0.20 -6.98 24.63
CA GLY A 35 -1.30 -7.11 25.59
C GLY A 35 -2.26 -5.91 25.61
N ARG A 36 -1.78 -4.71 25.22
CA ARG A 36 -2.61 -3.50 25.06
C ARG A 36 -3.30 -3.43 23.71
N ILE A 37 -2.62 -3.87 22.65
CA ILE A 37 -3.10 -3.81 21.25
C ILE A 37 -4.13 -4.91 20.99
N ARG A 38 -3.80 -6.15 21.32
CA ARG A 38 -4.55 -7.36 20.95
C ARG A 38 -6.03 -7.29 21.34
N PRO A 39 -6.45 -6.87 22.55
CA PRO A 39 -7.88 -6.83 22.91
C PRO A 39 -8.71 -5.87 22.05
N VAL A 40 -8.12 -4.74 21.65
CA VAL A 40 -8.79 -3.75 20.79
C VAL A 40 -8.92 -4.30 19.37
N VAL A 41 -7.83 -4.85 18.83
CA VAL A 41 -7.82 -5.46 17.50
C VAL A 41 -8.80 -6.63 17.42
N ASP A 42 -8.76 -7.54 18.39
CA ASP A 42 -9.65 -8.70 18.46
C ASP A 42 -11.12 -8.27 18.46
N ARG A 43 -11.49 -7.29 19.29
CA ARG A 43 -12.86 -6.79 19.35
C ARG A 43 -13.29 -6.17 18.01
N THR A 44 -12.48 -5.24 17.49
CA THR A 44 -12.80 -4.54 16.24
C THR A 44 -12.91 -5.51 15.07
N VAL A 45 -11.97 -6.45 14.93
CA VAL A 45 -11.92 -7.38 13.80
C VAL A 45 -12.99 -8.44 13.89
N LYS A 46 -13.22 -9.07 15.07
CA LYS A 46 -14.25 -10.09 15.23
C LYS A 46 -15.65 -9.53 14.97
N THR A 47 -15.95 -8.32 15.46
CA THR A 47 -17.21 -7.63 15.16
C THR A 47 -17.34 -7.33 13.66
N LEU A 48 -16.32 -6.75 13.04
CA LEU A 48 -16.32 -6.45 11.61
C LEU A 48 -16.53 -7.71 10.76
N MET A 49 -15.85 -8.81 11.08
CA MET A 49 -15.99 -10.07 10.34
C MET A 49 -17.40 -10.64 10.46
N ALA A 50 -17.97 -10.64 11.67
CA ALA A 50 -19.32 -11.14 11.93
C ALA A 50 -20.38 -10.31 11.19
N GLU A 51 -20.31 -8.98 11.28
CA GLU A 51 -21.29 -8.07 10.68
C GLU A 51 -21.24 -8.07 9.14
N ASN A 52 -20.08 -8.38 8.56
CA ASN A 52 -19.87 -8.30 7.11
C ASN A 52 -19.73 -9.67 6.43
N GLY A 53 -19.84 -10.77 7.17
CA GLY A 53 -19.71 -12.14 6.65
C GLY A 53 -18.32 -12.44 6.06
N VAL A 54 -17.27 -11.84 6.62
CA VAL A 54 -15.87 -12.10 6.19
C VAL A 54 -15.44 -13.48 6.69
N ALA A 55 -14.96 -14.33 5.80
CA ALA A 55 -14.55 -15.69 6.16
C ALA A 55 -13.19 -15.72 6.88
N GLY A 56 -12.24 -14.94 6.38
CA GLY A 56 -10.88 -14.85 6.89
C GLY A 56 -10.29 -13.46 6.71
N MET A 57 -9.47 -13.05 7.68
CA MET A 57 -8.83 -11.75 7.70
C MET A 57 -7.44 -11.82 8.34
N ALA A 58 -6.48 -11.11 7.76
CA ALA A 58 -5.17 -10.86 8.34
C ALA A 58 -5.00 -9.36 8.60
N VAL A 59 -4.44 -9.02 9.76
CA VAL A 59 -4.22 -7.65 10.22
C VAL A 59 -2.74 -7.46 10.56
N GLY A 60 -2.10 -6.50 9.90
CA GLY A 60 -0.75 -6.08 10.22
C GLY A 60 -0.76 -4.74 10.95
N ILE A 61 0.00 -4.61 12.04
CA ILE A 61 0.15 -3.38 12.81
C ILE A 61 1.62 -3.09 13.04
N THR A 62 1.99 -1.82 12.87
CA THR A 62 3.29 -1.30 13.29
C THR A 62 3.10 -0.12 14.23
N VAL A 63 3.85 -0.07 15.32
CA VAL A 63 3.91 1.06 16.26
C VAL A 63 5.33 1.21 16.77
N ASP A 64 5.92 2.38 16.53
CA ASP A 64 7.31 2.69 16.89
C ASP A 64 8.34 1.66 16.39
N GLY A 65 8.09 1.10 15.20
CA GLY A 65 8.95 0.07 14.57
C GLY A 65 8.71 -1.36 15.07
N ARG A 66 7.74 -1.57 15.97
CA ARG A 66 7.36 -2.89 16.46
C ARG A 66 6.18 -3.44 15.65
N ARG A 67 6.35 -4.66 15.16
CA ARG A 67 5.41 -5.35 14.26
C ARG A 67 4.53 -6.35 15.02
N PHE A 68 3.24 -6.39 14.67
CA PHE A 68 2.29 -7.40 15.11
C PHE A 68 1.42 -7.88 13.95
N ILE A 69 1.22 -9.19 13.84
CA ILE A 69 0.36 -9.82 12.84
C ILE A 69 -0.72 -10.62 13.55
N PHE A 70 -1.99 -10.37 13.20
CA PHE A 70 -3.14 -11.06 13.77
C PHE A 70 -3.95 -11.72 12.64
N ASN A 71 -4.23 -13.02 12.79
CA ASN A 71 -4.91 -13.82 11.78
C ASN A 71 -6.22 -14.37 12.34
N TYR A 72 -7.27 -14.32 11.53
CA TYR A 72 -8.63 -14.67 11.93
C TYR A 72 -9.33 -15.47 10.84
N GLY A 73 -10.08 -16.50 11.24
CA GLY A 73 -10.96 -17.24 10.34
C GLY A 73 -10.24 -18.10 9.30
N LEU A 74 -10.86 -18.25 8.13
CA LEU A 74 -10.49 -19.21 7.11
C LEU A 74 -10.08 -18.53 5.80
N ALA A 75 -8.92 -18.92 5.26
CA ALA A 75 -8.46 -18.58 3.91
C ALA A 75 -9.23 -19.36 2.83
N ASP A 76 -9.68 -20.57 3.17
CA ASP A 76 -10.53 -21.43 2.33
C ASP A 76 -11.61 -22.10 3.21
N LYS A 77 -12.87 -21.75 2.98
CA LYS A 77 -14.05 -22.33 3.64
C LYS A 77 -14.30 -23.79 3.27
N GLU A 78 -14.02 -24.18 2.04
CA GLU A 78 -14.28 -25.55 1.56
C GLU A 78 -13.34 -26.54 2.25
N LYS A 79 -12.06 -26.18 2.32
CA LYS A 79 -11.01 -26.99 2.96
C LYS A 79 -10.80 -26.69 4.44
N ALA A 80 -11.58 -25.77 5.01
CA ALA A 80 -11.38 -25.25 6.37
C ALA A 80 -9.92 -24.82 6.64
N THR A 81 -9.24 -24.23 5.64
CA THR A 81 -7.85 -23.78 5.76
C THR A 81 -7.83 -22.47 6.55
N PRO A 82 -7.09 -22.40 7.68
CA PRO A 82 -7.02 -21.18 8.48
C PRO A 82 -6.25 -20.07 7.76
N VAL A 83 -6.53 -18.81 8.10
CA VAL A 83 -5.62 -17.71 7.77
C VAL A 83 -4.36 -17.83 8.63
N THR A 84 -3.21 -17.68 7.99
CA THR A 84 -1.87 -17.73 8.59
C THR A 84 -1.07 -16.47 8.22
N ALA A 85 0.15 -16.36 8.75
CA ALA A 85 1.07 -15.27 8.38
C ALA A 85 1.47 -15.30 6.90
N ASP A 86 1.38 -16.48 6.26
CA ASP A 86 1.79 -16.70 4.87
C ASP A 86 0.63 -16.54 3.88
N THR A 87 -0.61 -16.38 4.37
CA THR A 87 -1.78 -16.28 3.51
C THR A 87 -1.70 -15.06 2.59
N LEU A 88 -1.74 -15.30 1.28
CA LEU A 88 -1.77 -14.27 0.25
C LEU A 88 -3.21 -13.82 -0.01
N PHE A 89 -3.42 -12.50 0.02
CA PHE A 89 -4.68 -11.85 -0.32
C PHE A 89 -4.51 -10.97 -1.54
N GLU A 90 -5.56 -10.85 -2.36
CA GLU A 90 -5.62 -9.81 -3.39
C GLU A 90 -5.88 -8.45 -2.73
N ILE A 91 -5.04 -7.46 -3.06
CA ILE A 91 -5.15 -6.13 -2.44
C ILE A 91 -5.85 -5.11 -3.34
N GLY A 92 -6.27 -5.53 -4.54
CA GLY A 92 -6.95 -4.69 -5.51
C GLY A 92 -6.22 -3.36 -5.71
N SER A 93 -6.97 -2.26 -5.63
CA SER A 93 -6.42 -0.91 -5.86
C SER A 93 -5.33 -0.42 -4.89
N VAL A 94 -4.99 -1.15 -3.82
CA VAL A 94 -3.75 -0.89 -3.09
C VAL A 94 -2.52 -1.11 -3.99
N SER A 95 -2.61 -1.98 -5.01
CA SER A 95 -1.58 -2.18 -6.04
C SER A 95 -1.06 -0.87 -6.66
N LYS A 96 -1.92 0.15 -6.74
CA LYS A 96 -1.60 1.46 -7.31
C LYS A 96 -0.51 2.21 -6.55
N THR A 97 -0.34 1.95 -5.25
CA THR A 97 0.74 2.57 -4.46
C THR A 97 2.10 1.98 -4.83
N PHE A 98 2.14 0.70 -5.20
CA PHE A 98 3.34 0.09 -5.76
C PHE A 98 3.64 0.60 -7.17
N THR A 99 2.62 0.71 -8.04
CA THR A 99 2.75 1.30 -9.37
C THR A 99 3.25 2.76 -9.29
N ALA A 100 2.69 3.55 -8.38
CA ALA A 100 3.15 4.89 -8.05
C ALA A 100 4.63 4.92 -7.63
N THR A 101 5.03 3.98 -6.77
CA THR A 101 6.43 3.84 -6.34
C THR A 101 7.35 3.50 -7.50
N LEU A 102 6.93 2.63 -8.44
CA LEU A 102 7.71 2.33 -9.64
C LEU A 102 7.85 3.55 -10.55
N GLY A 103 6.79 4.31 -10.80
CA GLY A 103 6.86 5.52 -11.60
C GLY A 103 7.73 6.60 -10.97
N ALA A 104 7.65 6.78 -9.65
CA ALA A 104 8.52 7.67 -8.91
C ALA A 104 9.99 7.17 -8.86
N TYR A 105 10.21 5.86 -8.89
CA TYR A 105 11.54 5.28 -9.03
C TYR A 105 12.13 5.53 -10.42
N ALA A 106 11.34 5.40 -11.48
CA ALA A 106 11.73 5.76 -12.84
C ALA A 106 12.13 7.25 -12.93
N GLU A 107 11.33 8.15 -12.35
CA GLU A 107 11.67 9.57 -12.26
C GLU A 107 12.95 9.80 -11.44
N ALA A 108 13.10 9.14 -10.30
CA ALA A 108 14.29 9.25 -9.46
C ALA A 108 15.56 8.76 -10.15
N LYS A 109 15.45 7.86 -11.13
CA LYS A 109 16.54 7.39 -12.00
C LYS A 109 16.76 8.29 -13.23
N GLY A 110 15.92 9.30 -13.45
CA GLY A 110 15.96 10.15 -14.64
C GLY A 110 15.51 9.45 -15.92
N ALA A 111 14.77 8.34 -15.81
CA ALA A 111 14.27 7.58 -16.95
C ALA A 111 13.04 8.25 -17.60
N LEU A 112 12.24 8.96 -16.79
CA LEU A 112 11.15 9.84 -17.21
C LEU A 112 11.08 11.06 -16.30
N ALA A 113 10.37 12.10 -16.71
CA ALA A 113 9.89 13.17 -15.84
C ALA A 113 8.36 13.15 -15.78
N PHE A 114 7.79 13.51 -14.63
CA PHE A 114 6.33 13.59 -14.51
C PHE A 114 5.69 14.66 -15.40
N SER A 115 6.46 15.65 -15.84
CA SER A 115 6.03 16.68 -16.79
C SER A 115 6.07 16.24 -18.26
N ASP A 116 6.71 15.13 -18.58
CA ASP A 116 6.83 14.66 -19.96
C ASP A 116 5.46 14.31 -20.53
N ALA A 117 5.23 14.57 -21.81
CA ALA A 117 4.03 14.09 -22.47
C ALA A 117 4.05 12.55 -22.52
N ALA A 118 2.89 11.94 -22.32
CA ALA A 118 2.76 10.48 -22.29
C ALA A 118 3.26 9.81 -23.59
N SER A 119 3.11 10.47 -24.74
CA SER A 119 3.57 9.96 -26.04
C SER A 119 5.10 10.00 -26.23
N GLU A 120 5.85 10.70 -25.37
CA GLU A 120 7.31 10.68 -25.38
C GLU A 120 7.86 9.32 -24.93
N HIS A 121 7.16 8.67 -24.01
CA HIS A 121 7.50 7.36 -23.43
C HIS A 121 6.81 6.18 -24.12
N MET A 122 5.85 6.46 -25.01
CA MET A 122 5.18 5.46 -25.86
C MET A 122 4.84 6.09 -27.21
N ARG A 123 5.74 5.95 -28.18
CA ARG A 123 5.66 6.61 -29.50
C ARG A 123 4.43 6.21 -30.30
N GLU A 124 3.87 5.04 -30.03
CA GLU A 124 2.61 4.58 -30.62
C GLU A 124 1.41 5.43 -30.21
N LEU A 125 1.53 6.31 -29.20
CA LEU A 125 0.52 7.29 -28.83
C LEU A 125 0.69 8.64 -29.55
N ALA A 126 1.76 8.86 -30.31
CA ALA A 126 1.99 10.12 -31.00
C ALA A 126 0.84 10.46 -31.98
N GLY A 127 0.43 11.74 -32.01
CA GLY A 127 -0.72 12.23 -32.77
C GLY A 127 -2.07 11.94 -32.11
N SER A 128 -2.09 11.63 -30.81
CA SER A 128 -3.31 11.45 -30.02
C SER A 128 -3.40 12.49 -28.89
N ALA A 129 -4.44 12.43 -28.07
CA ALA A 129 -4.58 13.30 -26.91
C ALA A 129 -3.38 13.23 -25.93
N PHE A 130 -2.63 12.12 -25.96
CA PHE A 130 -1.47 11.88 -25.10
C PHE A 130 -0.20 12.67 -25.49
N ASP A 131 -0.24 13.46 -26.57
CA ASP A 131 0.77 14.50 -26.85
C ASP A 131 0.62 15.72 -25.92
N HIS A 132 -0.52 15.86 -25.25
CA HIS A 132 -0.85 16.99 -24.39
C HIS A 132 -1.26 16.58 -22.96
N ILE A 133 -1.10 15.30 -22.64
CA ILE A 133 -1.34 14.74 -21.31
C ILE A 133 0.00 14.28 -20.77
N ASN A 134 0.41 14.78 -19.61
CA ASN A 134 1.67 14.40 -19.00
C ASN A 134 1.55 13.14 -18.12
N VAL A 135 2.70 12.59 -17.74
CA VAL A 135 2.76 11.40 -16.88
C VAL A 135 2.12 11.64 -15.52
N LEU A 136 2.25 12.84 -14.93
CA LEU A 136 1.63 13.19 -13.65
C LEU A 136 0.10 13.09 -13.68
N GLU A 137 -0.51 13.58 -14.75
CA GLU A 137 -1.96 13.57 -14.93
C GLU A 137 -2.51 12.15 -15.05
N LEU A 138 -1.74 11.24 -15.64
CA LEU A 138 -2.07 9.81 -15.65
C LEU A 138 -2.00 9.21 -14.24
N GLY A 139 -0.92 9.49 -13.50
CA GLY A 139 -0.69 8.98 -12.15
C GLY A 139 -1.65 9.54 -11.09
N THR A 140 -2.25 10.69 -11.36
CA THR A 140 -3.18 11.39 -10.46
C THR A 140 -4.61 11.48 -10.98
N TYR A 141 -4.94 10.72 -12.04
CA TYR A 141 -6.29 10.59 -12.60
C TYR A 141 -6.91 11.90 -13.14
N THR A 142 -6.09 12.83 -13.58
CA THR A 142 -6.50 14.12 -14.14
C THR A 142 -6.24 14.23 -15.64
N ALA A 143 -6.02 13.11 -16.33
CA ALA A 143 -5.78 13.05 -17.77
C ALA A 143 -6.93 13.57 -18.66
N GLY A 144 -8.08 13.95 -18.09
CA GLY A 144 -9.24 14.46 -18.84
C GLY A 144 -10.41 13.49 -18.94
N GLY A 145 -10.58 12.59 -17.97
CA GLY A 145 -11.78 11.74 -17.86
C GLY A 145 -11.66 10.34 -18.45
N LEU A 146 -10.49 9.70 -18.32
CA LEU A 146 -10.38 8.26 -18.55
C LEU A 146 -11.35 7.50 -17.61
N PRO A 147 -12.03 6.44 -18.09
CA PRO A 147 -13.08 5.79 -17.31
C PRO A 147 -12.53 4.96 -16.15
N LEU A 148 -13.40 4.56 -15.22
CA LEU A 148 -13.04 3.73 -14.06
C LEU A 148 -12.38 2.40 -14.49
N GLN A 149 -12.95 1.74 -15.49
CA GLN A 149 -12.50 0.47 -16.06
C GLN A 149 -12.40 0.61 -17.57
N PHE A 150 -11.59 -0.23 -18.19
CA PHE A 150 -11.66 -0.42 -19.63
C PHE A 150 -13.04 -0.95 -20.06
N PRO A 151 -13.54 -0.58 -21.25
CA PRO A 151 -14.62 -1.31 -21.91
C PRO A 151 -14.30 -2.81 -22.03
N GLY A 152 -15.32 -3.67 -21.98
CA GLY A 152 -15.13 -5.12 -21.87
C GLY A 152 -14.42 -5.77 -23.08
N GLU A 153 -14.45 -5.12 -24.23
CA GLU A 153 -13.78 -5.52 -25.47
C GLU A 153 -12.29 -5.15 -25.52
N VAL A 154 -11.80 -4.34 -24.58
CA VAL A 154 -10.39 -3.94 -24.55
C VAL A 154 -9.57 -5.00 -23.84
N SER A 155 -8.49 -5.41 -24.50
CA SER A 155 -7.51 -6.38 -24.01
C SER A 155 -6.10 -5.83 -24.23
N ASN A 156 -5.08 -6.54 -23.72
CA ASN A 156 -3.69 -6.13 -23.89
C ASN A 156 -3.28 -5.90 -25.37
N SER A 157 -3.88 -6.61 -26.32
CA SER A 157 -3.59 -6.45 -27.75
C SER A 157 -4.28 -5.23 -28.40
N THR A 158 -5.29 -4.65 -27.75
CA THR A 158 -6.05 -3.50 -28.28
C THR A 158 -5.82 -2.20 -27.52
N LEU A 159 -5.01 -2.21 -26.45
CA LEU A 159 -4.70 -1.05 -25.60
C LEU A 159 -4.27 0.19 -26.38
N THR A 160 -3.27 0.04 -27.26
CA THR A 160 -2.75 1.17 -28.05
C THR A 160 -3.85 1.80 -28.91
N ARG A 161 -4.69 0.97 -29.55
CA ARG A 161 -5.82 1.46 -30.35
C ARG A 161 -6.83 2.19 -29.48
N TYR A 162 -7.16 1.64 -28.31
CA TYR A 162 -8.06 2.26 -27.35
C TYR A 162 -7.57 3.65 -26.94
N PHE A 163 -6.31 3.77 -26.50
CA PHE A 163 -5.76 5.05 -26.09
C PHE A 163 -5.67 6.06 -27.25
N ARG A 164 -5.19 5.66 -28.44
CA ARG A 164 -5.16 6.56 -29.61
C ARG A 164 -6.55 7.07 -30.01
N GLY A 165 -7.58 6.24 -29.85
CA GLY A 165 -8.97 6.56 -30.17
C GLY A 165 -9.69 7.38 -29.10
N TRP A 166 -9.20 7.36 -27.85
CA TRP A 166 -9.81 8.08 -26.74
C TRP A 166 -9.72 9.60 -26.91
N ARG A 167 -10.72 10.31 -26.40
CA ARG A 167 -10.79 11.78 -26.43
C ARG A 167 -11.15 12.29 -25.03
N PRO A 168 -10.46 13.32 -24.53
CA PRO A 168 -10.74 13.87 -23.20
C PRO A 168 -12.12 14.52 -23.16
N GLY A 169 -12.86 14.27 -22.08
CA GLY A 169 -14.11 14.96 -21.75
C GLY A 169 -13.90 16.23 -20.92
N TYR A 170 -12.70 16.41 -20.37
CA TYR A 170 -12.27 17.57 -19.59
C TYR A 170 -10.87 17.99 -20.04
N GLU A 171 -10.50 19.25 -19.83
CA GLU A 171 -9.12 19.66 -20.01
C GLU A 171 -8.20 18.87 -19.04
N PRO A 172 -7.05 18.34 -19.50
CA PRO A 172 -6.08 17.71 -18.61
C PRO A 172 -5.72 18.60 -17.42
N GLY A 173 -5.55 17.99 -16.24
CA GLY A 173 -5.24 18.68 -15.00
C GLY A 173 -6.44 19.29 -14.25
N THR A 174 -7.65 19.36 -14.83
CA THR A 174 -8.78 20.11 -14.23
C THR A 174 -9.77 19.28 -13.42
N TYR A 175 -9.99 18.00 -13.77
CA TYR A 175 -10.90 17.10 -13.07
C TYR A 175 -10.23 15.77 -12.74
N ARG A 176 -10.41 15.31 -11.50
CA ARG A 176 -10.08 13.93 -11.09
C ARG A 176 -11.22 13.00 -11.48
N VAL A 177 -10.89 11.96 -12.23
CA VAL A 177 -11.78 10.82 -12.51
C VAL A 177 -11.03 9.54 -12.21
N TYR A 178 -11.29 8.92 -11.06
CA TYR A 178 -10.57 7.73 -10.62
C TYR A 178 -10.65 6.61 -11.66
N SER A 179 -9.48 6.15 -12.14
CA SER A 179 -9.39 5.39 -13.39
C SER A 179 -8.28 4.34 -13.36
N ASN A 180 -8.65 3.08 -13.59
CA ASN A 180 -7.68 2.00 -13.82
C ASN A 180 -6.89 2.20 -15.12
N PRO A 181 -7.51 2.54 -16.29
CA PRO A 181 -6.77 2.90 -17.51
C PRO A 181 -5.73 4.01 -17.31
N SER A 182 -6.05 5.05 -16.54
CA SER A 182 -5.15 6.20 -16.30
C SER A 182 -3.86 5.77 -15.59
N ILE A 183 -3.98 5.20 -14.39
CA ILE A 183 -2.79 4.78 -13.64
C ILE A 183 -2.15 3.49 -14.22
N GLY A 184 -2.92 2.70 -14.94
CA GLY A 184 -2.40 1.57 -15.72
C GLY A 184 -1.45 2.03 -16.82
N LEU A 185 -1.84 3.09 -17.56
CA LEU A 185 -0.97 3.70 -18.55
C LEU A 185 0.25 4.35 -17.88
N PHE A 186 0.07 5.09 -16.78
CA PHE A 186 1.19 5.61 -15.97
C PHE A 186 2.23 4.53 -15.64
N GLY A 187 1.80 3.37 -15.12
CA GLY A 187 2.70 2.25 -14.83
C GLY A 187 3.36 1.64 -16.07
N THR A 188 2.64 1.65 -17.21
CA THR A 188 3.17 1.18 -18.50
C THR A 188 4.28 2.10 -19.02
N LEU A 189 4.09 3.42 -18.93
CA LEU A 189 5.11 4.41 -19.32
C LEU A 189 6.34 4.34 -18.42
N ALA A 190 6.14 4.17 -17.11
CA ALA A 190 7.22 3.94 -16.16
C ALA A 190 8.07 2.71 -16.55
N ALA A 191 7.40 1.58 -16.82
CA ALA A 191 8.08 0.36 -17.26
C ALA A 191 8.81 0.53 -18.60
N ALA A 192 8.17 1.18 -19.58
CA ALA A 192 8.77 1.47 -20.88
C ALA A 192 10.03 2.34 -20.76
N SER A 193 10.01 3.37 -19.90
CA SER A 193 11.16 4.23 -19.65
C SER A 193 12.37 3.48 -19.06
N LEU A 194 12.09 2.45 -18.26
CA LEU A 194 13.10 1.56 -17.66
C LEU A 194 13.46 0.37 -18.55
N ARG A 195 12.80 0.23 -19.72
CA ARG A 195 13.05 -0.81 -20.75
C ARG A 195 12.89 -2.24 -20.25
N THR A 196 12.05 -2.45 -19.24
CA THR A 196 11.76 -3.76 -18.65
C THR A 196 10.25 -3.87 -18.49
N PRO A 197 9.63 -5.02 -18.77
CA PRO A 197 8.18 -5.12 -18.63
C PRO A 197 7.75 -5.00 -17.15
N PHE A 198 6.52 -4.52 -16.96
CA PHE A 198 6.03 -4.10 -15.64
C PHE A 198 6.08 -5.22 -14.59
N PRO A 199 5.59 -6.44 -14.85
CA PRO A 199 5.64 -7.51 -13.85
C PRO A 199 7.07 -7.84 -13.38
N GLU A 200 8.04 -7.83 -14.29
CA GLU A 200 9.46 -8.11 -14.00
C GLU A 200 10.09 -6.98 -13.17
N LEU A 201 9.77 -5.71 -13.47
CA LEU A 201 10.18 -4.59 -12.60
C LEU A 201 9.61 -4.71 -11.19
N MET A 202 8.38 -5.20 -11.06
CA MET A 202 7.75 -5.38 -9.77
C MET A 202 8.40 -6.53 -9.00
N GLU A 203 8.49 -7.71 -9.62
CA GLU A 203 8.90 -8.97 -8.98
C GLU A 203 10.42 -9.09 -8.81
N ASP A 204 11.21 -8.58 -9.76
CA ASP A 204 12.68 -8.75 -9.77
C ASP A 204 13.43 -7.51 -9.27
N THR A 205 12.76 -6.35 -9.18
CA THR A 205 13.40 -5.09 -8.75
C THR A 205 12.71 -4.49 -7.53
N LEU A 206 11.44 -4.10 -7.65
CA LEU A 206 10.79 -3.27 -6.63
C LEU A 206 10.49 -4.05 -5.35
N PHE A 207 9.84 -5.22 -5.44
CA PHE A 207 9.52 -6.02 -4.25
C PHE A 207 10.79 -6.46 -3.49
N PRO A 208 11.83 -7.02 -4.14
CA PRO A 208 13.07 -7.37 -3.44
C PRO A 208 13.76 -6.18 -2.79
N ALA A 209 13.83 -5.03 -3.48
CA ALA A 209 14.48 -3.83 -2.95
C ALA A 209 13.73 -3.20 -1.76
N LEU A 210 12.44 -3.50 -1.61
CA LEU A 210 11.62 -3.11 -0.46
C LEU A 210 11.61 -4.19 0.65
N GLY A 211 12.24 -5.35 0.41
CA GLY A 211 12.26 -6.49 1.31
C GLY A 211 10.92 -7.23 1.38
N LEU A 212 10.19 -7.29 0.26
CA LEU A 212 8.89 -7.93 0.13
C LEU A 212 9.08 -9.26 -0.59
N VAL A 213 9.13 -10.35 0.18
CA VAL A 213 9.49 -11.69 -0.33
C VAL A 213 8.28 -12.59 -0.58
N ASN A 214 7.09 -12.14 -0.17
CA ASN A 214 5.80 -12.81 -0.36
C ASN A 214 4.79 -11.86 -1.03
N SER A 215 5.25 -11.13 -2.04
CA SER A 215 4.48 -10.18 -2.83
C SER A 215 4.62 -10.50 -4.31
N TYR A 216 3.49 -10.63 -5.01
CA TYR A 216 3.45 -11.17 -6.36
C TYR A 216 2.47 -10.40 -7.25
N ILE A 217 2.83 -10.24 -8.53
CA ILE A 217 1.84 -10.00 -9.59
C ILE A 217 1.26 -11.34 -10.02
N ARG A 218 2.16 -12.32 -10.23
CA ARG A 218 1.88 -13.71 -10.60
C ARG A 218 2.27 -14.60 -9.43
N VAL A 219 1.27 -15.10 -8.70
CA VAL A 219 1.53 -16.05 -7.60
C VAL A 219 2.14 -17.32 -8.21
N PRO A 220 3.37 -17.71 -7.82
CA PRO A 220 4.02 -18.89 -8.37
C PRO A 220 3.34 -20.16 -7.85
N GLU A 221 3.45 -21.25 -8.61
CA GLU A 221 2.78 -22.53 -8.30
C GLU A 221 3.12 -23.04 -6.88
N THR A 222 4.34 -22.82 -6.41
CA THR A 222 4.80 -23.22 -5.07
C THR A 222 4.05 -22.52 -3.94
N GLU A 223 3.53 -21.32 -4.18
CA GLU A 223 2.82 -20.49 -3.20
C GLU A 223 1.29 -20.52 -3.39
N MET A 224 0.79 -21.26 -4.38
CA MET A 224 -0.65 -21.36 -4.65
C MET A 224 -1.44 -21.97 -3.48
N LYS A 225 -0.79 -22.77 -2.64
CA LYS A 225 -1.34 -23.31 -1.38
C LYS A 225 -1.69 -22.21 -0.37
N ASP A 226 -0.98 -21.09 -0.39
CA ASP A 226 -1.15 -19.98 0.54
C ASP A 226 -2.04 -18.87 -0.03
N TYR A 227 -2.40 -18.96 -1.32
CA TYR A 227 -3.34 -18.03 -1.94
C TYR A 227 -4.76 -18.29 -1.45
N ALA A 228 -5.32 -17.37 -0.66
CA ALA A 228 -6.71 -17.47 -0.21
C ALA A 228 -7.70 -17.54 -1.38
N PHE A 229 -8.88 -18.11 -1.11
CA PHE A 229 -10.07 -17.85 -1.93
C PHE A 229 -10.78 -16.62 -1.40
N GLY A 230 -11.13 -15.70 -2.32
CA GLY A 230 -12.06 -14.62 -2.03
C GLY A 230 -13.49 -15.10 -2.12
N TYR A 231 -14.42 -14.42 -1.44
CA TYR A 231 -15.84 -14.74 -1.51
C TYR A 231 -16.62 -13.54 -2.04
N ASN A 232 -17.32 -13.74 -3.16
CA ASN A 232 -18.16 -12.70 -3.76
C ASN A 232 -19.45 -12.47 -2.94
N LYS A 233 -20.32 -11.55 -3.41
CA LYS A 233 -21.58 -11.23 -2.70
C LYS A 233 -22.51 -12.43 -2.52
N GLN A 234 -22.43 -13.43 -3.41
CA GLN A 234 -23.19 -14.67 -3.36
C GLN A 234 -22.49 -15.77 -2.52
N ASN A 235 -21.38 -15.46 -1.86
CA ASN A 235 -20.50 -16.39 -1.14
C ASN A 235 -19.85 -17.47 -2.01
N ASN A 236 -19.76 -17.26 -3.33
CA ASN A 236 -19.02 -18.18 -4.21
C ASN A 236 -17.52 -17.88 -4.11
N PRO A 237 -16.65 -18.91 -4.10
CA PRO A 237 -15.21 -18.72 -4.15
C PRO A 237 -14.82 -18.06 -5.48
N VAL A 238 -13.92 -17.08 -5.42
CA VAL A 238 -13.45 -16.32 -6.58
C VAL A 238 -12.03 -15.82 -6.34
N ARG A 239 -11.25 -15.77 -7.42
CA ARG A 239 -9.99 -15.02 -7.52
C ARG A 239 -10.10 -14.06 -8.71
N VAL A 240 -9.33 -12.98 -8.70
CA VAL A 240 -9.31 -12.00 -9.78
C VAL A 240 -8.86 -12.67 -11.09
N SER A 241 -9.63 -12.45 -12.16
CA SER A 241 -9.26 -12.89 -13.50
C SER A 241 -8.28 -11.90 -14.15
N PRO A 242 -7.42 -12.37 -15.07
CA PRO A 242 -6.56 -11.48 -15.85
C PRO A 242 -7.35 -10.41 -16.61
N GLY A 243 -6.81 -9.20 -16.68
CA GLY A 243 -7.43 -8.05 -17.33
C GLY A 243 -6.40 -7.10 -17.94
N ALA A 244 -6.86 -6.19 -18.80
CA ALA A 244 -5.97 -5.20 -19.41
C ALA A 244 -5.39 -4.27 -18.33
N LEU A 245 -4.04 -4.21 -18.29
CA LEU A 245 -3.27 -3.45 -17.27
C LEU A 245 -3.66 -3.76 -15.82
N ASP A 246 -4.05 -5.01 -15.55
CA ASP A 246 -4.42 -5.46 -14.21
C ASP A 246 -3.25 -5.38 -13.23
N ALA A 247 -2.05 -5.79 -13.62
CA ALA A 247 -0.82 -5.75 -12.80
C ALA A 247 -0.58 -4.34 -12.23
N GLN A 248 -0.72 -3.32 -13.07
CA GLN A 248 -0.52 -1.91 -12.71
C GLN A 248 -1.65 -1.36 -11.82
N ALA A 249 -2.88 -1.84 -11.99
CA ALA A 249 -4.04 -1.20 -11.38
C ALA A 249 -4.56 -1.94 -10.14
N TYR A 250 -4.57 -3.27 -10.12
CA TYR A 250 -5.22 -4.07 -9.08
C TYR A 250 -4.66 -5.50 -8.91
N GLY A 251 -3.51 -5.80 -9.50
CA GLY A 251 -3.01 -7.16 -9.66
C GLY A 251 -2.12 -7.71 -8.55
N VAL A 252 -1.74 -6.94 -7.53
CA VAL A 252 -0.83 -7.41 -6.47
C VAL A 252 -1.54 -8.38 -5.50
N LYS A 253 -0.85 -9.47 -5.17
CA LYS A 253 -1.20 -10.41 -4.10
C LYS A 253 -0.05 -10.40 -3.10
N THR A 254 -0.37 -10.31 -1.81
CA THR A 254 0.64 -10.18 -0.74
C THR A 254 0.10 -10.73 0.57
N THR A 255 1.02 -11.00 1.50
CA THR A 255 0.69 -11.25 2.91
C THR A 255 0.48 -9.94 3.67
N ALA A 256 -0.11 -10.04 4.87
CA ALA A 256 -0.20 -8.90 5.79
C ALA A 256 1.18 -8.44 6.28
N ALA A 257 2.14 -9.36 6.42
CA ALA A 257 3.50 -9.05 6.85
C ALA A 257 4.27 -8.21 5.81
N ASP A 258 4.17 -8.58 4.53
CA ASP A 258 4.80 -7.85 3.44
C ASP A 258 4.14 -6.48 3.20
N LEU A 259 2.81 -6.41 3.16
CA LEU A 259 2.17 -5.12 2.98
C LEU A 259 2.43 -4.18 4.17
N LEU A 260 2.55 -4.72 5.39
CA LEU A 260 2.97 -3.93 6.54
C LEU A 260 4.44 -3.49 6.43
N ARG A 261 5.33 -4.34 5.91
CA ARG A 261 6.71 -3.94 5.60
C ARG A 261 6.75 -2.79 4.59
N PHE A 262 5.90 -2.81 3.57
CA PHE A 262 5.77 -1.68 2.64
C PHE A 262 5.27 -0.41 3.32
N VAL A 263 4.31 -0.53 4.25
CA VAL A 263 3.87 0.60 5.09
C VAL A 263 5.01 1.13 5.96
N GLU A 264 5.79 0.27 6.60
CA GLU A 264 6.95 0.65 7.42
C GLU A 264 8.02 1.39 6.61
N VAL A 265 8.29 0.97 5.38
CA VAL A 265 9.16 1.69 4.44
C VAL A 265 8.61 3.08 4.12
N ASN A 266 7.29 3.21 3.96
CA ASN A 266 6.67 4.51 3.70
C ASN A 266 6.69 5.42 4.93
N ILE A 267 6.67 4.86 6.14
CA ILE A 267 6.87 5.60 7.40
C ILE A 267 8.33 6.06 7.51
N ASP A 268 9.28 5.18 7.20
CA ASP A 268 10.72 5.41 7.35
C ASP A 268 11.50 4.73 6.22
N SER A 269 11.87 5.53 5.22
CA SER A 269 12.64 5.09 4.04
C SER A 269 14.15 5.32 4.19
N SER A 270 14.62 5.67 5.40
CA SER A 270 16.02 6.02 5.65
C SER A 270 17.01 4.91 5.29
N GLY A 271 16.60 3.65 5.43
CA GLY A 271 17.40 2.47 5.09
C GLY A 271 17.36 2.03 3.62
N LEU A 272 16.71 2.79 2.73
CA LEU A 272 16.66 2.46 1.30
C LEU A 272 17.74 3.17 0.49
N GLU A 273 18.10 2.58 -0.64
CA GLU A 273 18.94 3.20 -1.66
C GLU A 273 18.39 4.56 -2.12
N PRO A 274 19.24 5.53 -2.52
CA PRO A 274 18.85 6.92 -2.75
C PRO A 274 17.67 7.12 -3.71
N SER A 275 17.63 6.36 -4.82
CA SER A 275 16.53 6.46 -5.79
C SER A 275 15.19 6.00 -5.20
N LEU A 276 15.18 4.96 -4.38
CA LEU A 276 13.96 4.48 -3.73
C LEU A 276 13.53 5.42 -2.59
N LYS A 277 14.47 5.97 -1.82
CA LYS A 277 14.17 7.01 -0.84
C LYS A 277 13.50 8.23 -1.49
N LYS A 278 14.03 8.67 -2.65
CA LYS A 278 13.40 9.75 -3.44
C LYS A 278 12.02 9.33 -3.95
N ALA A 279 11.86 8.09 -4.42
CA ALA A 279 10.59 7.56 -4.90
C ALA A 279 9.51 7.55 -3.81
N ILE A 280 9.81 7.00 -2.63
CA ILE A 280 8.88 6.99 -1.48
C ILE A 280 8.48 8.43 -1.12
N GLY A 281 9.44 9.35 -1.03
CA GLY A 281 9.16 10.76 -0.78
C GLY A 281 8.22 11.39 -1.82
N ALA A 282 8.40 11.07 -3.10
CA ALA A 282 7.56 11.58 -4.18
C ALA A 282 6.12 11.02 -4.17
N THR A 283 5.92 9.78 -3.70
CA THR A 283 4.57 9.19 -3.48
C THR A 283 3.82 9.77 -2.29
N GLN A 284 4.43 10.72 -1.58
CA GLN A 284 3.81 11.42 -0.47
C GLN A 284 3.63 12.91 -0.77
N ILE A 285 3.99 13.40 -1.96
CA ILE A 285 3.77 14.81 -2.34
C ILE A 285 2.30 15.02 -2.75
N GLY A 286 1.61 15.99 -2.15
CA GLY A 286 0.28 16.41 -2.57
C GLY A 286 0.35 17.30 -3.82
N TYR A 287 -0.35 16.92 -4.88
CA TYR A 287 -0.40 17.66 -6.15
C TYR A 287 -1.64 18.54 -6.29
N TYR A 288 -2.76 18.10 -5.74
CA TYR A 288 -4.01 18.86 -5.69
C TYR A 288 -4.85 18.41 -4.50
N ARG A 289 -5.93 19.14 -4.21
CA ARG A 289 -6.94 18.73 -3.23
C ARG A 289 -8.36 18.73 -3.78
N ILE A 290 -9.21 17.88 -3.20
CA ILE A 290 -10.66 17.86 -3.35
C ILE A 290 -11.26 17.87 -1.94
N GLY A 291 -11.82 19.00 -1.54
CA GLY A 291 -12.20 19.23 -0.15
C GLY A 291 -11.00 19.08 0.78
N ASP A 292 -11.10 18.10 1.69
CA ASP A 292 -10.08 17.75 2.70
C ASP A 292 -9.09 16.66 2.23
N THR A 293 -9.29 16.09 1.03
CA THR A 293 -8.42 15.02 0.50
C THR A 293 -7.34 15.62 -0.38
N PHE A 294 -6.07 15.32 -0.07
CA PHE A 294 -4.92 15.69 -0.89
C PHE A 294 -4.50 14.47 -1.73
N GLN A 295 -4.41 14.62 -3.05
CA GLN A 295 -3.99 13.52 -3.91
C GLN A 295 -2.47 13.51 -4.07
N SER A 296 -1.86 12.36 -3.77
CA SER A 296 -0.48 12.04 -4.19
C SER A 296 -0.47 10.95 -5.28
N LEU A 297 0.70 10.42 -5.63
CA LEU A 297 0.80 9.28 -6.51
C LEU A 297 0.43 8.01 -5.74
N GLY A 298 -0.68 7.38 -6.14
CA GLY A 298 -1.22 6.22 -5.45
C GLY A 298 -1.91 6.59 -4.14
N TRP A 299 -1.16 7.09 -3.15
CA TRP A 299 -1.67 7.43 -1.81
C TRP A 299 -2.63 8.62 -1.81
N GLU A 300 -3.59 8.58 -0.89
CA GLU A 300 -4.52 9.68 -0.58
C GLU A 300 -4.22 10.20 0.84
N LEU A 301 -4.11 11.51 0.96
CA LEU A 301 -3.53 12.19 2.12
C LEU A 301 -4.58 13.05 2.84
N TYR A 302 -4.48 13.07 4.16
CA TYR A 302 -5.37 13.81 5.06
C TYR A 302 -4.56 14.41 6.21
N ALA A 303 -5.03 15.50 6.81
CA ALA A 303 -4.43 16.03 8.03
C ALA A 303 -4.58 15.02 9.19
N TRP A 304 -3.55 14.92 10.04
CA TRP A 304 -3.61 14.16 11.30
C TRP A 304 -3.70 15.12 12.51
N PRO A 305 -4.55 14.86 13.53
CA PRO A 305 -5.51 13.75 13.63
C PRO A 305 -6.65 13.84 12.61
N ALA A 306 -6.87 12.75 11.87
CA ALA A 306 -7.92 12.71 10.87
C ALA A 306 -9.30 12.50 11.52
N ARG A 307 -10.28 13.35 11.17
CA ARG A 307 -11.68 13.15 11.59
C ARG A 307 -12.27 11.97 10.82
N LEU A 308 -13.05 11.13 11.50
CA LEU A 308 -13.67 9.96 10.88
C LEU A 308 -14.56 10.35 9.68
N ASP A 309 -15.38 11.39 9.82
CA ASP A 309 -16.28 11.84 8.74
C ASP A 309 -15.51 12.32 7.51
N THR A 310 -14.38 13.02 7.71
CA THR A 310 -13.48 13.41 6.62
C THR A 310 -12.92 12.19 5.89
N LEU A 311 -12.48 11.16 6.63
CA LEU A 311 -11.99 9.92 6.02
C LEU A 311 -13.10 9.14 5.30
N LEU A 312 -14.30 9.07 5.88
CA LEU A 312 -15.45 8.40 5.27
C LEU A 312 -15.88 9.09 3.97
N HIS A 313 -15.86 10.42 3.94
CA HIS A 313 -16.16 11.20 2.73
C HIS A 313 -15.09 10.99 1.65
N GLY A 314 -13.81 11.10 2.01
CA GLY A 314 -12.69 10.92 1.09
C GLY A 314 -12.57 9.50 0.50
N ASN A 315 -13.06 8.49 1.21
CA ASN A 315 -13.08 7.10 0.75
C ASN A 315 -14.46 6.64 0.25
N SER A 316 -15.37 7.57 -0.02
CA SER A 316 -16.74 7.27 -0.44
C SER A 316 -16.82 6.76 -1.88
N SER A 317 -17.95 6.11 -2.21
CA SER A 317 -18.25 5.74 -3.60
C SER A 317 -18.34 6.96 -4.51
N ASP A 318 -18.79 8.11 -3.99
CA ASP A 318 -18.86 9.35 -4.76
C ASP A 318 -17.47 9.84 -5.17
N MET A 319 -16.48 9.71 -4.28
CA MET A 319 -15.09 10.04 -4.59
C MET A 319 -14.49 9.13 -5.67
N ALA A 320 -14.98 7.89 -5.82
CA ALA A 320 -14.51 6.96 -6.83
C ALA A 320 -15.28 7.03 -8.16
N MET A 321 -16.58 7.32 -8.12
CA MET A 321 -17.49 7.17 -9.27
C MET A 321 -17.80 8.48 -9.99
N LYS A 322 -17.65 9.62 -9.33
CA LYS A 322 -17.99 10.94 -9.90
C LYS A 322 -16.72 11.71 -10.29
N PRO A 323 -16.79 12.54 -11.34
CA PRO A 323 -15.74 13.52 -11.63
C PRO A 323 -15.74 14.62 -10.56
N HIS A 324 -14.55 15.05 -10.13
CA HIS A 324 -14.37 16.13 -9.16
C HIS A 324 -13.39 17.16 -9.70
N ALA A 325 -13.79 18.44 -9.70
CA ALA A 325 -12.86 19.52 -10.00
C ALA A 325 -11.75 19.55 -8.95
N VAL A 326 -10.50 19.73 -9.38
CA VAL A 326 -9.34 19.73 -8.48
C VAL A 326 -8.88 21.15 -8.18
N ALA A 327 -8.44 21.40 -6.94
CA ALA A 327 -7.72 22.61 -6.60
C ALA A 327 -6.21 22.30 -6.60
N PRO A 328 -5.44 22.73 -7.63
CA PRO A 328 -4.02 22.42 -7.74
C PRO A 328 -3.21 23.04 -6.60
N LEU A 329 -2.12 22.37 -6.22
CA LEU A 329 -1.15 22.87 -5.24
C LEU A 329 0.10 23.29 -6.00
N VAL A 330 0.34 24.61 -6.06
CA VAL A 330 1.45 25.21 -6.79
C VAL A 330 2.32 26.02 -5.82
N PRO A 331 3.56 25.58 -5.50
CA PRO A 331 4.16 24.31 -5.90
C PRO A 331 3.49 23.09 -5.24
N PRO A 332 3.70 21.86 -5.76
CA PRO A 332 3.28 20.65 -5.07
C PRO A 332 3.78 20.62 -3.63
N GLN A 333 2.93 20.20 -2.71
CA GLN A 333 3.18 20.32 -1.27
C GLN A 333 3.68 19.01 -0.71
N LYS A 334 4.84 19.04 -0.04
CA LYS A 334 5.16 17.96 0.90
C LYS A 334 4.16 18.01 2.05
N PRO A 335 3.70 16.85 2.57
CA PRO A 335 2.76 16.86 3.67
C PRO A 335 3.38 17.56 4.87
N ALA A 336 2.54 18.25 5.64
CA ALA A 336 2.95 18.73 6.96
C ALA A 336 3.47 17.56 7.82
N GLU A 337 4.20 17.86 8.89
CA GLU A 337 4.68 16.87 9.88
C GLU A 337 3.55 16.06 10.55
N ASN A 338 2.28 16.20 10.16
CA ASN A 338 1.16 15.42 10.69
C ASN A 338 0.20 15.06 9.54
N VAL A 339 0.55 14.03 8.77
CA VAL A 339 -0.25 13.51 7.67
C VAL A 339 -0.69 12.07 7.94
N PHE A 340 -1.95 11.79 7.63
CA PHE A 340 -2.50 10.45 7.52
C PHE A 340 -2.55 10.07 6.03
N LEU A 341 -1.96 8.93 5.69
CA LEU A 341 -2.01 8.38 4.34
C LEU A 341 -2.85 7.12 4.36
N ASN A 342 -3.65 6.91 3.31
CA ASN A 342 -4.34 5.64 3.14
C ASN A 342 -4.50 5.22 1.68
N LYS A 343 -4.87 3.94 1.52
CA LYS A 343 -5.45 3.42 0.29
C LYS A 343 -6.43 2.30 0.55
N THR A 344 -7.55 2.35 -0.14
CA THR A 344 -8.51 1.24 -0.25
C THR A 344 -8.22 0.38 -1.49
N GLY A 345 -8.52 -0.91 -1.42
CA GLY A 345 -8.50 -1.77 -2.60
C GLY A 345 -9.45 -2.94 -2.50
N SER A 346 -10.06 -3.30 -3.63
CA SER A 346 -11.00 -4.41 -3.69
C SER A 346 -10.85 -5.16 -5.02
N THR A 347 -11.21 -6.44 -4.99
CA THR A 347 -11.50 -7.24 -6.18
C THR A 347 -12.91 -7.84 -6.05
N GLY A 348 -13.27 -8.82 -6.88
CA GLY A 348 -14.56 -9.50 -6.78
C GLY A 348 -14.78 -10.23 -5.46
N GLY A 349 -13.70 -10.72 -4.84
CA GLY A 349 -13.75 -11.54 -3.63
C GLY A 349 -12.93 -11.01 -2.46
N PHE A 350 -12.24 -9.87 -2.59
CA PHE A 350 -11.31 -9.38 -1.57
C PHE A 350 -11.53 -7.92 -1.23
N GLY A 351 -11.16 -7.57 0.01
CA GLY A 351 -11.18 -6.22 0.53
C GLY A 351 -9.90 -5.94 1.31
N ALA A 352 -9.17 -4.92 0.89
CA ALA A 352 -7.94 -4.46 1.51
C ALA A 352 -8.03 -2.98 1.91
N TYR A 353 -7.25 -2.62 2.93
CA TYR A 353 -7.03 -1.26 3.36
C TYR A 353 -5.65 -1.13 4.02
N ALA A 354 -4.90 -0.10 3.66
CA ALA A 354 -3.65 0.26 4.32
C ALA A 354 -3.71 1.73 4.74
N ALA A 355 -3.27 2.04 5.96
CA ALA A 355 -3.16 3.42 6.44
C ALA A 355 -2.03 3.59 7.44
N PHE A 356 -1.43 4.77 7.48
CA PHE A 356 -0.32 5.08 8.37
C PHE A 356 -0.15 6.57 8.61
N VAL A 357 0.57 6.90 9.68
CA VAL A 357 0.90 8.26 10.09
C VAL A 357 2.41 8.31 10.34
N PRO A 358 3.23 8.78 9.37
CA PRO A 358 4.69 8.68 9.42
C PRO A 358 5.30 9.25 10.71
N THR A 359 4.89 10.46 11.11
CA THR A 359 5.46 11.16 12.27
C THR A 359 5.03 10.59 13.61
N ARG A 360 3.99 9.75 13.62
CA ARG A 360 3.60 8.96 14.80
C ARG A 360 4.20 7.56 14.78
N ARG A 361 4.86 7.16 13.68
CA ARG A 361 5.43 5.82 13.47
C ARG A 361 4.40 4.70 13.70
N ILE A 362 3.16 4.93 13.29
CA ILE A 362 2.06 3.96 13.38
C ILE A 362 1.51 3.62 12.00
N GLY A 363 1.08 2.37 11.83
CA GLY A 363 0.48 1.88 10.60
C GLY A 363 -0.38 0.65 10.82
N VAL A 364 -1.38 0.48 9.95
CA VAL A 364 -2.29 -0.66 9.95
C VAL A 364 -2.55 -1.14 8.51
N VAL A 365 -2.62 -2.45 8.36
CA VAL A 365 -3.00 -3.17 7.16
C VAL A 365 -4.16 -4.11 7.52
N LEU A 366 -5.22 -4.09 6.72
CA LEU A 366 -6.40 -4.93 6.85
C LEU A 366 -6.59 -5.69 5.54
N LEU A 367 -6.46 -7.02 5.54
CA LEU A 367 -6.64 -7.88 4.38
C LEU A 367 -7.74 -8.89 4.64
N ALA A 368 -8.82 -8.87 3.87
CA ALA A 368 -9.95 -9.76 4.03
C ALA A 368 -10.31 -10.45 2.72
N ASN A 369 -10.71 -11.71 2.80
CA ASN A 369 -11.20 -12.49 1.66
C ASN A 369 -12.71 -12.29 1.39
N ARG A 370 -13.16 -11.04 1.52
CA ARG A 370 -14.47 -10.57 1.07
C ARG A 370 -14.38 -9.11 0.68
N ASN A 371 -15.06 -8.70 -0.39
CA ASN A 371 -15.21 -7.29 -0.71
C ASN A 371 -16.31 -6.66 0.16
N TYR A 372 -16.00 -6.41 1.43
CA TYR A 372 -16.89 -5.76 2.39
C TYR A 372 -16.84 -4.22 2.29
N PRO A 373 -17.83 -3.46 2.79
CA PRO A 373 -17.94 -2.02 2.58
C PRO A 373 -16.70 -1.22 3.01
N ILE A 374 -16.28 -0.27 2.17
CA ILE A 374 -15.16 0.63 2.45
C ILE A 374 -15.31 1.39 3.79
N PRO A 375 -16.50 1.94 4.14
CA PRO A 375 -16.70 2.60 5.43
C PRO A 375 -16.28 1.77 6.65
N GLU A 376 -16.52 0.45 6.63
CA GLU A 376 -16.17 -0.43 7.74
C GLU A 376 -14.65 -0.63 7.86
N ARG A 377 -13.93 -0.63 6.72
CA ARG A 377 -12.45 -0.65 6.70
C ARG A 377 -11.88 0.61 7.35
N VAL A 378 -12.43 1.76 6.96
CA VAL A 378 -12.00 3.07 7.44
C VAL A 378 -12.27 3.19 8.94
N LYS A 379 -13.46 2.83 9.42
CA LYS A 379 -13.81 2.84 10.85
C LYS A 379 -12.87 1.95 11.68
N ALA A 380 -12.63 0.71 11.23
CA ALA A 380 -11.74 -0.21 11.92
C ALA A 380 -10.30 0.34 12.01
N ALA A 381 -9.75 0.78 10.89
CA ALA A 381 -8.39 1.33 10.85
C ALA A 381 -8.26 2.64 11.65
N HIS A 382 -9.28 3.51 11.62
CA HIS A 382 -9.31 4.75 12.42
C HIS A 382 -9.29 4.45 13.92
N SER A 383 -10.12 3.50 14.37
CA SER A 383 -10.14 3.04 15.77
C SER A 383 -8.79 2.48 16.20
N ILE A 384 -8.19 1.61 15.38
CA ILE A 384 -6.89 1.01 15.65
C ILE A 384 -5.79 2.07 15.72
N LEU A 385 -5.69 2.95 14.71
CA LEU A 385 -4.64 3.99 14.67
C LEU A 385 -4.75 4.99 15.82
N LYS A 386 -5.97 5.37 16.24
CA LYS A 386 -6.15 6.22 17.43
C LYS A 386 -5.62 5.54 18.70
N MET A 387 -5.89 4.24 18.86
CA MET A 387 -5.35 3.46 19.97
C MET A 387 -3.82 3.37 19.90
N LEU A 388 -3.24 3.15 18.72
CA LEU A 388 -1.80 3.07 18.54
C LEU A 388 -1.10 4.40 18.86
N ASP A 389 -1.71 5.53 18.53
CA ASP A 389 -1.17 6.85 18.90
C ASP A 389 -1.12 7.02 20.43
N THR A 390 -2.15 6.58 21.16
CA THR A 390 -2.12 6.54 22.63
C THR A 390 -1.01 5.62 23.15
N VAL A 391 -0.90 4.40 22.61
CA VAL A 391 0.15 3.44 23.03
C VAL A 391 1.55 4.01 22.79
N SER A 392 1.78 4.60 21.61
CA SER A 392 3.04 5.22 21.22
C SER A 392 3.41 6.42 22.09
N GLN A 393 2.44 7.25 22.44
CA GLN A 393 2.65 8.37 23.35
C GLN A 393 3.03 7.87 24.75
N ASP A 394 2.34 6.88 25.30
CA ASP A 394 2.66 6.35 26.63
C ASP A 394 4.06 5.73 26.70
N GLU A 395 4.51 5.04 25.65
CA GLU A 395 5.85 4.43 25.61
C GLU A 395 6.96 5.49 25.49
N ARG A 396 6.71 6.64 24.84
CA ARG A 396 7.69 7.74 24.77
C ARG A 396 7.85 8.52 26.08
N HIS A 397 6.90 8.42 27.00
CA HIS A 397 6.94 9.10 28.31
C HIS A 397 7.44 8.19 29.44
N ARG A 398 7.72 6.92 29.16
CA ARG A 398 8.39 5.97 30.06
C ARG A 398 9.88 5.97 29.78
#